data_AF-A0A970BJT2-F1
#
_entry.id   AF-A0A970BJT2-F1
#
_cell.length_a   1.000
_cell.length_b   1.000
_cell.length_c   1.000
_cell.angle_alpha   90.00
_cell.angle_beta   90.00
_cell.angle_gamma   90.00
#
_symmetry.space_group_name_H-M   'P 1'
#
loop_
_entity.id
_entity.type
_entity.pdbx_description
1 polymer ?
#
loop_
_entity_poly.entity_id
_entity_poly.type
_entity_poly.pdbx_seq_one_letter_code
_entity_poly.pdbx_strand_id
1 'polypeptide(L)' 'SNQCKIGDLVKIMETRPLSKDKRWRVVEVLERAKTLQ' A
#
# COMPACT_ATOMS: atom_id res chain seq x y z
N SER A 1 -5.76 10.88 2.17
CA SER A 1 -6.49 9.95 1.30
C SER A 1 -5.88 8.57 1.48
N ASN A 2 -6.49 7.70 2.29
CA ASN A 2 -6.04 6.32 2.56
C ASN A 2 -6.94 5.36 1.79
N GLN A 3 -6.67 5.18 0.49
CA GLN A 3 -7.54 4.42 -0.41
C GLN A 3 -7.31 2.90 -0.34
N CYS A 4 -6.19 2.46 0.26
CA CYS A 4 -5.85 1.05 0.38
C CYS A 4 -6.57 0.42 1.57
N LYS A 5 -7.09 -0.78 1.37
CA LYS A 5 -7.74 -1.60 2.39
C LYS A 5 -6.86 -2.80 2.74
N ILE A 6 -7.18 -3.43 3.86
CA ILE A 6 -6.52 -4.66 4.29
C ILE A 6 -6.83 -5.75 3.25
N GLY A 7 -5.79 -6.48 2.83
CA GLY A 7 -5.90 -7.53 1.82
C GLY A 7 -5.71 -7.06 0.38
N ASP A 8 -5.52 -5.76 0.14
CA ASP A 8 -5.15 -5.26 -1.18
C ASP A 8 -3.70 -5.64 -1.52
N LEU A 9 -3.46 -6.08 -2.76
CA LEU A 9 -2.13 -6.22 -3.30
C LEU A 9 -1.68 -4.88 -3.87
N VAL A 10 -0.59 -4.33 -3.34
CA VAL A 10 -0.12 -2.99 -3.69
C VAL A 10 1.32 -3.00 -4.17
N LYS A 11 1.63 -2.13 -5.13
CA LYS A 11 2.99 -1.84 -5.56
C LYS A 11 3.58 -0.72 -4.68
N ILE A 12 4.74 -0.97 -4.11
CA ILE A 12 5.48 0.01 -3.30
C ILE A 12 6.73 0.51 -4.04
N MET A 13 7.17 1.71 -3.68
CA MET A 13 8.47 2.26 -4.08
C MET A 13 9.25 2.69 -2.85
N GLU A 14 10.58 2.63 -2.93
CA GLU A 14 11.47 3.24 -1.95
C GLU A 14 11.36 4.76 -1.95
N THR A 15 11.51 5.33 -0.77
CA THR A 15 11.50 6.78 -0.53
C THR A 15 12.55 7.14 0.52
N ARG A 16 12.82 8.44 0.69
CA ARG A 16 13.51 8.94 1.88
C ARG A 16 12.83 8.44 3.17
N PRO A 17 13.56 8.29 4.29
CA PRO A 17 12.95 7.84 5.55
C PRO A 17 11.75 8.71 5.94
N LEU A 18 10.62 8.06 6.19
CA LEU A 18 9.36 8.68 6.62
C LEU A 18 9.15 8.56 8.14
N SER A 19 9.74 7.54 8.76
CA SER A 19 9.80 7.33 10.21
C SER A 19 11.05 6.52 10.55
N LYS A 20 11.15 6.01 11.79
CA LYS A 20 12.25 5.15 12.22
C LYS A 20 12.47 3.97 11.27
N ASP A 21 11.39 3.29 10.90
CA ASP A 21 11.47 2.03 10.12
C ASP A 21 10.80 2.13 8.73
N LYS A 22 10.02 3.18 8.46
CA LYS A 22 9.27 3.28 7.20
C LYS A 22 10.05 4.03 6.12
N ARG A 23 10.42 3.33 5.04
CA ARG A 23 11.13 3.88 3.86
C ARG A 23 10.43 3.62 2.53
N TRP A 24 9.14 3.25 2.58
CA TRP A 24 8.37 2.92 1.38
C TRP A 24 7.04 3.67 1.34
N ARG A 25 6.57 3.93 0.12
CA ARG A 25 5.25 4.48 -0.18
C ARG A 25 4.51 3.58 -1.17
N VAL A 26 3.19 3.49 -1.01
CA VAL A 26 2.31 2.85 -1.99
C VAL A 26 2.20 3.72 -3.23
N VAL A 27 2.49 3.14 -4.40
CA VAL A 27 2.40 3.79 -5.72
C VAL A 27 1.06 3.49 -6.37
N GLU A 28 0.64 2.22 -6.31
CA GLU A 28 -0.52 1.72 -7.04
C GLU A 28 -1.14 0.52 -6.31
N VAL A 29 -2.46 0.36 -6.43
CA VAL A 29 -3.19 -0.84 -5.98
C VAL A 29 -3.38 -1.74 -7.18
N LEU A 30 -2.73 -2.91 -7.19
CA LEU A 30 -2.77 -3.86 -8.30
C LEU A 30 -4.04 -4.71 -8.25
N GLU A 31 -4.37 -5.24 -7.07
CA GLU A 31 -5.60 -6.02 -6.85
C GLU A 31 -6.27 -5.56 -5.55
N ARG A 32 -7.60 -5.42 -5.60
CA ARG A 32 -8.38 -5.15 -4.40
C ARG A 32 -8.82 -6.45 -3.74
N ALA A 33 -8.86 -6.43 -2.41
CA ALA A 33 -9.38 -7.55 -1.65
C ALA A 33 -10.77 -7.96 -2.18
N LYS A 34 -10.92 -9.24 -2.51
CA LYS A 34 -12.22 -9.80 -2.88
C LYS A 34 -13.08 -9.85 -1.62
N THR A 35 -14.09 -9.00 -1.55
CA THR A 35 -15.18 -9.22 -0.60
C THR A 35 -15.93 -10.45 -1.10
N LEU A 36 -15.92 -11.53 -0.33
CA LEU A 36 -16.86 -12.63 -0.55
C LEU A 36 -18.27 -12.03 -0.45
N GLN A 37 -18.96 -11.96 -1.58
CA GLN A 37 -20.41 -11.75 -1.64
C GLN A 37 -21.11 -13.09 -1.45
#